data_AF-A0A2N9JKV5-F1
#
_entry.id   AF-A0A2N9JKV5-F1
#
_cell.length_a   1.000
_cell.length_b   1.000
_cell.length_c   1.000
_cell.angle_alpha   90.00
_cell.angle_beta   90.00
_cell.angle_gamma   90.00
#
_symmetry.space_group_name_H-M   'P 1'
#
loop_
_entity.id
_entity.type
_entity.pdbx_description
1 polymer ?
#
loop_
_entity_poly.entity_id
_entity_poly.type
_entity_poly.pdbx_seq_one_letter_code
_entity_poly.pdbx_strand_id
1 'polypeptide(L)'
;MSTQASESTTVLPPADMEAMLDLSRFLEHVSEPAALLGPDGQTVPLPMEAYKVLVKVVASMRAGKAITIAPLDQQLTTQEAANFLGISRPTLVKLLDQGEISFERPASGRHRRVRLDDVLDYQRRKRASRRATLDELTEQAAAAGLYEEVPDYAEALQAARTRQAG
;
A
#
# COMPACT_ATOMS: atom_id res chain seq x y z
N MET A 1 31.53 -0.10 8.61
CA MET A 1 30.22 -0.70 8.95
C MET A 1 29.36 -0.57 7.71
N SER A 2 29.24 -1.63 6.90
CA SER A 2 28.44 -1.59 5.68
C SER A 2 26.98 -1.74 6.06
N THR A 3 26.20 -0.68 5.91
CA THR A 3 24.74 -0.74 5.91
C THR A 3 24.33 -1.64 4.75
N GLN A 4 23.98 -2.89 5.02
CA GLN A 4 23.33 -3.74 4.02
C GLN A 4 22.05 -3.02 3.61
N ALA A 5 21.97 -2.59 2.36
CA ALA A 5 20.73 -2.07 1.81
C ALA A 5 19.67 -3.18 1.96
N SER A 6 18.67 -2.97 2.81
CA SER A 6 17.58 -3.91 3.00
C SER A 6 16.88 -4.12 1.66
N GLU A 7 17.07 -5.28 1.05
CA GLU A 7 16.37 -5.64 -0.19
C GLU A 7 14.88 -5.84 0.08
N SER A 8 14.04 -5.51 -0.91
CA SER A 8 12.60 -5.78 -0.81
C SER A 8 12.35 -7.28 -0.69
N THR A 9 11.60 -7.69 0.32
CA THR A 9 11.21 -9.09 0.52
C THR A 9 9.73 -9.24 0.26
N THR A 10 9.35 -10.19 -0.61
CA THR A 10 7.95 -10.55 -0.84
C THR A 10 7.66 -11.91 -0.22
N VAL A 11 6.63 -11.97 0.62
CA VAL A 11 6.21 -13.17 1.34
C VAL A 11 4.79 -13.53 0.87
N LEU A 12 4.62 -14.78 0.46
CA LEU A 12 3.32 -15.35 0.11
C LEU A 12 2.57 -15.76 1.39
N PRO A 13 1.23 -15.70 1.39
CA PRO A 13 0.45 -16.31 2.46
C PRO A 13 0.82 -17.79 2.65
N PRO A 14 0.80 -18.31 3.88
CA PRO A 14 1.06 -19.73 4.12
C PRO A 14 0.00 -20.60 3.44
N ALA A 15 0.38 -21.80 3.03
CA ALA A 15 -0.56 -22.77 2.45
C ALA A 15 -1.61 -23.23 3.46
N ASP A 16 -1.22 -23.33 4.73
CA ASP A 16 -2.12 -23.57 5.85
C ASP A 16 -2.57 -22.23 6.46
N MET A 17 -3.86 -21.95 6.34
CA MET A 17 -4.48 -20.71 6.77
C MET A 17 -5.03 -20.77 8.20
N GLU A 18 -5.10 -21.95 8.82
CA GLU A 18 -5.69 -22.11 10.15
C GLU A 18 -4.96 -21.28 11.20
N ALA A 19 -3.64 -21.42 11.27
CA ALA A 19 -2.79 -20.63 12.16
C ALA A 19 -2.90 -19.11 11.91
N MET A 20 -3.10 -18.70 10.66
CA MET A 20 -3.27 -17.28 10.31
C MET A 20 -4.63 -16.73 10.74
N LEU A 21 -5.68 -17.54 10.66
CA LEU A 21 -7.01 -17.16 11.13
C LEU A 21 -6.99 -16.97 12.65
N ASP A 22 -6.39 -17.88 13.39
CA ASP A 22 -6.26 -17.79 14.83
C ASP A 22 -5.44 -16.57 15.26
N LEU A 23 -4.29 -16.34 14.61
CA LEU A 23 -3.49 -15.14 14.84
C LEU A 23 -4.28 -13.86 14.52
N SER A 24 -5.06 -13.85 13.44
CA SER A 24 -5.86 -12.67 13.07
C SER A 24 -6.93 -12.36 14.12
N ARG A 25 -7.63 -13.38 14.63
CA ARG A 25 -8.63 -13.22 15.69
C ARG A 25 -7.99 -12.70 16.97
N PHE A 26 -6.84 -13.26 17.35
CA PHE A 26 -6.10 -12.81 18.52
C PHE A 26 -5.73 -11.33 18.43
N LEU A 27 -5.15 -10.90 17.30
CA LEU A 27 -4.75 -9.51 17.08
C LEU A 27 -5.93 -8.53 16.99
N GLU A 28 -7.11 -8.98 16.58
CA GLU A 28 -8.33 -8.15 16.51
C GLU A 28 -8.96 -7.91 17.90
N HIS A 29 -8.75 -8.81 18.87
CA HIS A 29 -9.42 -8.75 20.18
C HIS A 29 -8.52 -8.30 21.34
N VAL A 30 -7.20 -8.26 21.15
CA VAL A 30 -6.25 -7.87 22.21
C VAL A 30 -5.87 -6.39 22.07
N SER A 31 -6.16 -5.62 23.13
CA SER A 31 -5.86 -4.18 23.24
C SER A 31 -4.69 -3.86 24.19
N GLU A 32 -4.11 -4.90 24.80
CA GLU A 32 -3.08 -4.82 25.83
C GLU A 32 -1.65 -4.87 25.25
N PRO A 33 -0.62 -4.46 26.01
CA PRO A 33 0.75 -4.39 25.50
C PRO A 33 1.22 -5.74 24.94
N ALA A 34 1.49 -5.77 23.64
CA ALA A 34 2.02 -6.94 22.95
C ALA A 34 3.52 -7.09 23.22
N ALA A 35 4.00 -8.32 23.26
CA ALA A 35 5.41 -8.64 23.33
C ALA A 35 5.77 -9.74 22.33
N LEU A 36 6.99 -9.70 21.81
CA LEU A 36 7.56 -10.74 20.97
C LEU A 36 8.33 -11.73 21.86
N LEU A 37 7.96 -13.01 21.77
CA LEU A 37 8.74 -14.10 22.35
C LEU A 37 9.79 -14.57 21.33
N GLY A 38 11.05 -14.43 21.70
CA GLY A 38 12.18 -14.91 20.93
C GLY A 38 12.31 -16.44 20.99
N PRO A 39 12.97 -17.07 19.99
CA PRO A 39 13.25 -18.51 20.00
C PRO A 39 14.12 -18.98 21.19
N ASP A 40 14.83 -18.04 21.81
CA ASP A 40 15.66 -18.23 23.00
C ASP A 40 14.86 -18.06 24.32
N GLY A 41 13.55 -17.82 24.24
CA GLY A 41 12.67 -17.58 25.38
C GLY A 41 12.69 -16.14 25.91
N GLN A 42 13.49 -15.24 25.33
CA GLN A 42 13.48 -13.83 25.72
C GLN A 42 12.19 -13.16 25.26
N THR A 43 11.65 -12.28 26.11
CA THR A 43 10.45 -11.51 25.78
C THR A 43 10.81 -10.05 25.62
N VAL A 44 10.46 -9.45 24.48
CA VAL A 44 10.70 -8.03 24.19
C VAL A 44 9.36 -7.33 23.94
N PRO A 45 9.07 -6.19 24.61
CA PRO A 45 7.88 -5.40 24.31
C PRO A 45 7.84 -5.01 22.83
N LEU A 46 6.69 -5.21 22.19
CA LEU A 46 6.51 -4.86 20.79
C LEU A 46 6.07 -3.40 20.67
N PRO A 47 6.84 -2.52 20.01
CA PRO A 47 6.42 -1.15 19.79
C PRO A 47 5.10 -1.08 19.03
N MET A 48 4.29 -0.05 19.31
CA MET A 48 2.96 0.09 18.74
C MET A 48 2.99 0.22 17.21
N GLU A 49 4.04 0.82 16.65
CA GLU A 49 4.27 0.94 15.21
C GLU A 49 4.43 -0.44 14.57
N ALA A 50 5.25 -1.32 15.17
CA ALA A 50 5.47 -2.68 14.69
C ALA A 50 4.19 -3.53 14.85
N TYR A 51 3.47 -3.38 15.95
CA TYR A 51 2.18 -4.03 16.17
C TYR A 51 1.17 -3.69 15.07
N LYS A 52 0.99 -2.39 14.77
CA LYS A 52 0.08 -1.93 13.70
C LYS A 52 0.46 -2.47 12.32
N VAL A 53 1.76 -2.62 12.03
CA VAL A 53 2.22 -3.25 10.80
C VAL A 53 1.84 -4.73 10.79
N LEU A 54 2.11 -5.46 11.87
CA LEU A 54 1.79 -6.89 11.99
C LEU A 54 0.29 -7.15 11.77
N VAL A 55 -0.59 -6.37 12.40
CA VAL A 55 -2.05 -6.46 12.21
C VAL A 55 -2.43 -6.36 10.72
N LYS A 56 -1.86 -5.39 10.00
CA LYS A 56 -2.12 -5.21 8.56
C LYS A 56 -1.58 -6.35 7.70
N VAL A 57 -0.40 -6.86 8.03
CA VAL A 57 0.23 -7.99 7.35
C VAL A 57 -0.64 -9.24 7.50
N VAL A 58 -1.02 -9.57 8.74
CA VAL A 58 -1.86 -10.74 9.05
C VAL A 58 -3.22 -10.62 8.37
N ALA A 59 -3.87 -9.46 8.42
CA ALA A 59 -5.15 -9.24 7.74
C ALA A 59 -5.04 -9.40 6.20
N SER A 60 -3.94 -8.94 5.61
CA SER A 60 -3.71 -9.07 4.16
C SER A 60 -3.41 -10.52 3.76
N MET A 61 -2.58 -11.22 4.53
CA MET A 61 -2.28 -12.62 4.31
C MET A 61 -3.52 -13.50 4.49
N ARG A 62 -4.36 -13.21 5.50
CA ARG A 62 -5.69 -13.84 5.66
C ARG A 62 -6.55 -13.74 4.40
N ALA A 63 -6.47 -12.59 3.71
CA ALA A 63 -7.17 -12.36 2.46
C ALA A 63 -6.48 -12.96 1.22
N GLY A 64 -5.48 -13.84 1.40
CA GLY A 64 -4.74 -14.49 0.31
C GLY A 64 -3.80 -13.55 -0.45
N LYS A 65 -3.45 -12.38 0.12
CA LYS A 65 -2.61 -11.39 -0.56
C LYS A 65 -1.15 -11.55 -0.15
N ALA A 66 -0.27 -11.58 -1.14
CA ALA A 66 1.17 -11.45 -0.92
C ALA A 66 1.50 -10.07 -0.33
N ILE A 67 2.53 -10.03 0.52
CA ILE A 67 3.02 -8.80 1.14
C ILE A 67 4.46 -8.55 0.71
N THR A 68 4.74 -7.31 0.32
CA THR A 68 6.11 -6.84 0.06
C THR A 68 6.51 -5.85 1.14
N ILE A 69 7.64 -6.10 1.79
CA ILE A 69 8.30 -5.17 2.70
C ILE A 69 9.50 -4.57 1.96
N ALA A 70 9.56 -3.25 1.87
CA ALA A 70 10.55 -2.50 1.10
C ALA A 70 10.92 -1.20 1.83
N PRO A 71 12.21 -0.81 1.88
CA PRO A 71 12.60 0.53 2.32
C PRO A 71 12.03 1.61 1.41
N LEU A 72 11.67 2.76 1.98
CA LEU A 72 11.11 3.89 1.23
C LEU A 72 12.11 4.49 0.23
N ASP A 73 13.39 4.48 0.57
CA ASP A 73 14.48 4.97 -0.27
C ASP A 73 14.94 3.95 -1.33
N GLN A 74 14.31 2.77 -1.38
CA GLN A 74 14.60 1.78 -2.42
C GLN A 74 14.44 2.40 -3.82
N GLN A 75 15.48 2.20 -4.63
CA GLN A 75 15.46 2.60 -6.03
C GLN A 75 14.84 1.50 -6.89
N LEU A 76 13.76 1.86 -7.57
CA LEU A 76 13.03 1.00 -8.50
C LEU A 76 13.48 1.26 -9.93
N THR A 77 13.50 0.21 -10.73
CA THR A 77 13.51 0.33 -12.19
C THR A 77 12.18 0.92 -12.67
N THR A 78 12.20 1.45 -13.90
CA THR A 78 10.96 1.90 -14.56
C THR A 78 9.91 0.80 -14.72
N GLN A 79 10.30 -0.48 -14.74
CA GLN A 79 9.33 -1.57 -14.83
C GLN A 79 8.68 -1.83 -13.47
N GLU A 80 9.47 -1.89 -12.40
CA GLU A 80 8.96 -2.09 -11.04
C GLU A 80 8.05 -0.95 -10.60
N ALA A 81 8.42 0.30 -10.86
CA ALA A 81 7.57 1.45 -10.57
C ALA A 81 6.26 1.43 -11.38
N ALA A 82 6.29 0.98 -12.62
CA ALA A 82 5.08 0.85 -13.46
C ALA A 82 4.15 -0.25 -12.92
N ASN A 83 4.73 -1.40 -12.55
CA ASN A 83 4.01 -2.51 -11.92
C ASN A 83 3.37 -2.04 -10.59
N PHE A 84 4.11 -1.28 -9.78
CA PHE A 84 3.62 -0.74 -8.50
C PHE A 84 2.41 0.19 -8.69
N LEU A 85 2.42 1.02 -9.73
CA LEU A 85 1.31 1.92 -10.06
C LEU A 85 0.16 1.24 -10.81
N GLY A 86 0.34 -0.01 -11.25
CA GLY A 86 -0.64 -0.73 -12.07
C GLY A 86 -0.83 -0.10 -13.46
N ILE A 87 0.23 0.47 -14.04
CA ILE A 87 0.21 1.11 -15.36
C ILE A 87 1.25 0.50 -16.31
N SER A 88 1.11 0.78 -17.60
CA SER A 88 2.12 0.37 -18.58
C SER A 88 3.44 1.11 -18.36
N ARG A 89 4.58 0.45 -18.63
CA ARG A 89 5.90 1.09 -18.60
C ARG A 89 6.00 2.32 -19.52
N PRO A 90 5.47 2.32 -20.76
CA PRO A 90 5.42 3.53 -21.58
C PRO A 90 4.66 4.70 -20.93
N THR A 91 3.55 4.42 -20.21
CA THR A 91 2.81 5.43 -19.46
C THR A 91 3.68 6.00 -18.34
N LEU A 92 4.37 5.16 -17.57
CA LEU A 92 5.30 5.64 -16.55
C LEU A 92 6.38 6.52 -17.16
N VAL A 93 7.01 6.10 -18.25
CA VAL A 93 8.07 6.87 -18.92
C VAL A 93 7.59 8.28 -19.29
N LYS A 94 6.36 8.42 -19.82
CA LYS A 94 5.76 9.72 -20.11
C LYS A 94 5.62 10.59 -18.85
N LEU A 95 5.17 10.02 -17.73
CA LEU A 95 5.06 10.74 -16.46
C LEU A 95 6.43 11.24 -15.97
N LEU A 96 7.48 10.41 -16.11
CA LEU A 96 8.84 10.80 -15.75
C LEU A 96 9.36 11.92 -16.65
N ASP A 97 9.09 11.85 -17.96
CA ASP A 97 9.50 12.88 -18.92
C ASP A 97 8.74 14.20 -18.72
N GLN A 98 7.52 14.14 -18.20
CA GLN A 98 6.70 15.30 -17.83
C GLN A 98 7.07 15.89 -16.45
N GLY A 99 7.97 15.24 -15.70
CA GLY A 99 8.34 15.67 -14.35
C GLY A 99 7.26 15.39 -13.29
N GLU A 100 6.24 14.60 -13.61
CA GLU A 100 5.16 14.23 -12.67
C GLU A 100 5.66 13.32 -11.54
N ILE A 101 6.73 12.58 -11.79
CA ILE A 101 7.42 11.72 -10.83
C ILE A 101 8.91 11.96 -10.99
N SER A 102 9.59 12.23 -9.88
CA SER A 102 11.05 12.39 -9.83
C SER A 102 11.77 11.10 -10.22
N PHE A 103 12.92 11.23 -10.86
CA PHE A 103 13.80 10.11 -11.15
C PHE A 103 15.26 10.53 -11.13
N GLU A 104 16.12 9.55 -10.92
CA GLU A 104 17.57 9.71 -10.95
C GLU A 104 18.17 8.93 -12.10
N ARG A 105 19.33 9.38 -12.57
CA ARG A 105 20.22 8.62 -13.45
C ARG A 105 21.53 8.43 -12.69
N PRO A 106 21.76 7.25 -12.08
CA PRO A 106 23.00 6.99 -11.36
C PRO A 106 24.21 7.26 -12.26
N ALA A 107 25.27 7.86 -11.74
CA ALA A 107 26.46 8.24 -12.52
C ALA A 107 27.12 7.06 -13.26
N SER A 108 26.94 5.84 -12.73
CA SER A 108 27.42 4.59 -13.31
C SER A 108 26.45 3.91 -14.30
N GLY A 109 25.25 4.48 -14.53
CA GLY A 109 24.16 3.79 -15.21
C GLY A 109 23.40 4.64 -16.22
N ARG A 110 23.02 4.03 -17.35
CA ARG A 110 22.21 4.68 -18.40
C ARG A 110 20.71 4.69 -18.10
N HIS A 111 20.26 3.82 -17.20
CA HIS A 111 18.84 3.60 -16.95
C HIS A 111 18.32 4.44 -15.78
N ARG A 112 17.14 5.04 -15.96
CA ARG A 112 16.43 5.78 -14.91
C ARG A 112 16.15 4.88 -13.70
N ARG A 113 16.20 5.48 -12.52
CA ARG A 113 15.79 4.90 -11.24
C ARG A 113 14.78 5.82 -10.59
N VAL A 114 13.77 5.25 -9.96
CA VAL A 114 12.67 5.98 -9.31
C VAL A 114 12.63 5.55 -7.86
N ARG A 115 12.67 6.48 -6.90
CA ARG A 115 12.54 6.08 -5.49
C ARG A 115 11.12 5.62 -5.21
N LEU A 116 10.96 4.57 -4.40
CA LEU A 116 9.64 4.08 -4.01
C LEU A 116 8.78 5.20 -3.37
N ASP A 117 9.39 6.06 -2.57
CA ASP A 117 8.74 7.24 -1.97
C ASP A 117 8.09 8.17 -3.01
N ASP A 118 8.82 8.50 -4.09
CA ASP A 118 8.30 9.35 -5.18
C ASP A 118 7.10 8.70 -5.89
N VAL A 119 7.14 7.37 -6.05
CA VAL A 119 6.03 6.59 -6.63
C VAL A 119 4.80 6.63 -5.72
N LEU A 120 5.01 6.47 -4.40
CA LEU A 120 3.94 6.52 -3.41
C LEU A 120 3.31 7.91 -3.33
N ASP A 121 4.12 8.97 -3.37
CA ASP A 121 3.67 10.36 -3.41
C ASP A 121 2.81 10.65 -4.62
N TYR A 122 3.26 10.23 -5.81
CA TYR A 122 2.45 10.34 -7.02
C TYR A 122 1.12 9.60 -6.88
N GLN A 123 1.13 8.38 -6.36
CA GLN A 123 -0.09 7.60 -6.17
C GLN A 123 -1.07 8.30 -5.22
N ARG A 124 -0.57 8.88 -4.12
CA ARG A 124 -1.37 9.67 -3.16
C ARG A 124 -1.99 10.88 -3.84
N ARG A 125 -1.19 11.73 -4.50
CA ARG A 125 -1.69 12.91 -5.24
C ARG A 125 -2.75 12.54 -6.26
N LYS A 126 -2.51 11.48 -7.05
CA LYS A 126 -3.45 11.05 -8.10
C LYS A 126 -4.75 10.46 -7.53
N ARG A 127 -4.71 9.81 -6.35
CA ARG A 127 -5.93 9.36 -5.67
C ARG A 127 -6.75 10.54 -5.15
N ALA A 128 -6.10 11.53 -4.53
CA ALA A 128 -6.77 12.73 -4.04
C ALA A 128 -7.44 13.52 -5.17
N SER A 129 -6.72 13.79 -6.27
CA SER A 129 -7.28 14.47 -7.44
C SER A 129 -8.46 13.71 -8.06
N ARG A 130 -8.38 12.38 -8.18
CA ARG A 130 -9.50 11.57 -8.69
C ARG A 130 -10.74 11.69 -7.81
N ARG A 131 -10.59 11.69 -6.49
CA ARG A 131 -11.70 11.87 -5.56
C ARG A 131 -12.34 13.24 -5.73
N ALA A 132 -11.52 14.30 -5.72
CA ALA A 132 -12.01 15.67 -5.89
C ALA A 132 -12.81 15.86 -7.20
N THR A 133 -12.34 15.30 -8.33
CA THR A 133 -13.07 15.40 -9.60
C THR A 133 -14.40 14.63 -9.57
N LEU A 134 -14.46 13.47 -8.91
CA LEU A 134 -15.71 12.74 -8.75
C LEU A 134 -16.71 13.50 -7.86
N ASP A 135 -16.22 14.10 -6.78
CA ASP A 135 -17.03 14.92 -5.88
C ASP A 135 -17.61 16.13 -6.66
N GLU A 136 -16.78 16.84 -7.43
CA GLU A 136 -17.21 17.97 -8.29
C GLU A 136 -18.25 17.55 -9.34
N LEU A 137 -18.05 16.42 -10.03
CA LEU A 137 -19.03 15.91 -11.00
C LEU A 137 -20.36 15.57 -10.34
N THR A 138 -20.32 15.07 -9.11
CA THR A 138 -21.53 14.71 -8.35
C THR A 138 -22.28 15.96 -7.90
N GLU A 139 -21.57 16.98 -7.42
CA GLU A 139 -22.14 18.27 -7.07
C GLU A 139 -22.78 18.95 -8.29
N GLN A 140 -22.11 18.93 -9.45
CA GLN A 140 -22.65 19.48 -10.70
C GLN A 140 -23.91 18.73 -11.15
N ALA A 141 -23.95 17.40 -11.02
CA ALA A 141 -25.11 16.59 -11.38
C ALA A 141 -26.30 16.85 -10.43
N ALA A 142 -26.04 17.00 -9.12
CA ALA A 142 -27.07 17.36 -8.14
C ALA A 142 -27.63 18.78 -8.40
N ALA A 143 -26.75 19.75 -8.69
CA ALA A 143 -27.16 21.11 -9.05
C ALA A 143 -27.98 21.15 -10.36
N ALA A 144 -27.71 20.24 -11.29
CA ALA A 144 -28.49 20.07 -12.52
C ALA A 144 -29.82 19.31 -12.32
N GLY A 145 -30.16 18.90 -11.08
CA GLY A 145 -31.36 18.15 -10.76
C GLY A 145 -31.37 16.72 -11.28
N LEU A 146 -30.20 16.18 -11.64
CA LEU A 146 -30.05 14.79 -12.10
C LEU A 146 -29.98 13.79 -10.94
N TYR A 147 -29.83 14.30 -9.70
CA TYR A 147 -29.89 13.54 -8.45
C TYR A 147 -30.65 14.35 -7.38
N GLU A 148 -31.64 13.73 -6.73
CA GLU A 148 -32.38 14.35 -5.61
C GLU A 148 -31.57 14.34 -4.29
N GLU A 149 -30.66 13.37 -4.13
CA GLU A 149 -29.70 13.28 -3.02
C GLU A 149 -28.30 13.00 -3.56
N VAL A 150 -27.29 13.71 -3.04
CA VAL A 150 -25.87 13.46 -3.33
C VAL A 150 -25.48 12.13 -2.69
N PRO A 151 -25.21 11.05 -3.45
CA PRO A 151 -24.84 9.78 -2.85
C PRO A 151 -23.47 9.92 -2.18
N ASP A 152 -23.33 9.52 -0.91
CA ASP A 152 -22.01 9.37 -0.28
C ASP A 152 -21.30 8.16 -0.92
N TYR A 153 -20.56 8.44 -1.99
CA TYR A 153 -19.80 7.44 -2.71
C TYR A 153 -18.64 6.87 -1.87
N ALA A 154 -18.18 7.57 -0.81
CA ALA A 154 -17.16 7.03 0.08
C ALA A 154 -17.75 5.87 0.90
N GLU A 155 -18.98 6.01 1.42
CA GLU A 155 -19.71 4.93 2.08
C GLU A 155 -20.06 3.80 1.11
N ALA A 156 -20.53 4.12 -0.11
CA ALA A 156 -20.89 3.10 -1.10
C ALA A 156 -19.67 2.24 -1.54
N LEU A 157 -18.50 2.85 -1.72
CA LEU A 157 -17.26 2.14 -2.04
C LEU A 157 -16.70 1.34 -0.85
N GLN A 158 -16.88 1.83 0.38
CA GLN A 158 -16.54 1.09 1.61
C GLN A 158 -17.40 -0.17 1.70
N ALA A 159 -18.72 -0.05 1.54
CA ALA A 159 -19.69 -1.15 1.59
C ALA A 159 -19.47 -2.18 0.47
N ALA A 160 -19.13 -1.73 -0.74
CA ALA A 160 -18.79 -2.64 -1.85
C ALA A 160 -17.51 -3.45 -1.58
N ARG A 161 -16.51 -2.84 -0.94
CA ARG A 161 -15.28 -3.53 -0.53
C ARG A 161 -15.49 -4.51 0.61
N THR A 162 -16.42 -4.23 1.54
CA THR A 162 -16.76 -5.17 2.62
C THR A 162 -17.56 -6.35 2.08
N ARG A 163 -18.46 -6.16 1.09
CA ARG A 163 -19.23 -7.24 0.46
C ARG A 163 -18.41 -8.21 -0.39
N GLN A 164 -17.28 -7.79 -0.94
CA GLN A 164 -16.37 -8.69 -1.68
C GLN A 164 -15.41 -9.48 -0.77
N ALA A 165 -15.43 -9.21 0.54
CA ALA A 165 -14.54 -9.81 1.53
C ALA A 165 -15.27 -10.72 2.54
N GLY A 166 -16.55 -11.02 2.33
CA GLY A 166 -17.34 -12.03 3.05
C GLY A 166 -17.71 -13.17 2.12
#